data_AF-A0A955N5E4-F1
#
_entry.id   AF-A0A955N5E4-F1
#
_cell.length_a   1.000
_cell.length_b   1.000
_cell.length_c   1.000
_cell.angle_alpha   90.00
_cell.angle_beta   90.00
_cell.angle_gamma   90.00
#
_symmetry.space_group_name_H-M   'P 1'
#
loop_
_entity.id
_entity.type
_entity.pdbx_description
1 polymer ?
#
loop_
_entity_poly.entity_id
_entity_poly.type
_entity_poly.pdbx_seq_one_letter_code
_entity_poly.pdbx_strand_id
1 'polypeptide(L)'
;RIGVMYGSQSDMRIGLPVQTVYDGSTPYHEPMRLMAIIEAPLERISAIIARHDLLQKLMGNQWVNLVALDPITMEFFLYHSSDDWRIIL
;
A
#
# COMPACT_ATOMS: atom_id res chain seq x y z
N ARG A 1 -30.49 -0.99 8.15
CA ARG A 1 -30.02 -2.35 7.78
C ARG A 1 -28.73 -2.18 6.98
N ILE A 2 -27.70 -2.97 7.27
CA ILE A 2 -26.41 -2.95 6.56
C ILE A 2 -26.37 -4.21 5.68
N GLY A 3 -25.90 -4.07 4.44
CA GLY A 3 -25.69 -5.17 3.49
C GLY A 3 -24.33 -5.03 2.84
N VAL A 4 -23.78 -6.15 2.36
CA VAL A 4 -22.42 -6.22 1.81
C VAL A 4 -22.50 -6.61 0.34
N MET A 5 -21.73 -5.93 -0.52
CA MET A 5 -21.50 -6.34 -1.90
C MET A 5 -20.09 -6.94 -2.00
N TYR A 6 -20.00 -8.13 -2.59
CA TYR A 6 -18.76 -8.86 -2.78
C TYR A 6 -17.99 -8.45 -4.04
N GLY A 7 -18.55 -7.53 -4.83
CA GLY A 7 -17.91 -6.92 -5.99
C GLY A 7 -18.74 -5.76 -6.53
N SER A 8 -18.21 -5.04 -7.51
CA SER A 8 -18.88 -3.87 -8.12
C SER A 8 -20.20 -4.20 -8.83
N GLN A 9 -20.46 -5.48 -9.11
CA GLN A 9 -21.67 -5.96 -9.80
C GLN A 9 -22.37 -7.13 -9.07
N SER A 10 -22.10 -7.35 -7.78
CA SER A 10 -22.75 -8.45 -7.03
C SER A 10 -24.07 -8.00 -6.39
N ASP A 11 -24.99 -8.94 -6.16
CA ASP A 11 -26.17 -8.67 -5.34
C ASP A 11 -25.82 -8.25 -3.90
N MET A 12 -26.67 -7.41 -3.31
CA MET A 12 -26.56 -7.06 -1.90
C MET A 12 -26.87 -8.27 -1.02
N ARG A 13 -25.86 -8.79 -0.33
CA ARG A 13 -25.98 -9.91 0.59
C ARG A 13 -26.14 -9.41 2.03
N ILE A 14 -26.88 -10.17 2.83
CA ILE A 14 -26.90 -10.02 4.28
C ILE A 14 -25.66 -10.67 4.88
N GLY A 15 -25.05 -10.05 5.88
CA GLY A 15 -23.82 -10.53 6.50
C GLY A 15 -22.83 -9.40 6.78
N LEU A 16 -21.70 -9.74 7.40
CA LEU A 16 -20.59 -8.82 7.64
C LEU A 16 -19.48 -9.07 6.60
N PRO A 17 -18.75 -8.03 6.14
CA PRO A 17 -17.65 -8.21 5.20
C PRO A 17 -16.59 -9.19 5.69
N VAL A 18 -16.39 -9.30 7.01
CA VAL A 18 -15.42 -10.22 7.60
C VAL A 18 -15.71 -11.69 7.28
N GLN A 19 -16.96 -12.06 7.02
CA GLN A 19 -17.35 -13.44 6.73
C GLN A 19 -16.87 -13.95 5.36
N THR A 20 -16.38 -13.07 4.47
CA THR A 20 -15.75 -13.52 3.21
C THR A 20 -14.27 -13.83 3.35
N VAL A 21 -13.64 -13.28 4.38
CA VAL A 21 -12.19 -13.33 4.56
C VAL A 21 -11.79 -14.14 5.79
N TYR A 22 -12.75 -14.61 6.61
CA TYR A 22 -12.53 -15.40 7.81
C TYR A 22 -13.46 -16.62 7.89
N ASP A 23 -12.97 -17.70 8.48
CA ASP A 23 -13.73 -18.91 8.80
C ASP A 23 -14.51 -18.84 10.12
N GLY A 24 -14.54 -17.66 10.75
CA GLY A 24 -15.09 -17.41 12.08
C GLY A 24 -14.04 -17.30 13.18
N SER A 25 -12.83 -17.84 12.97
CA SER A 25 -11.73 -17.76 13.93
C SER A 25 -10.41 -17.35 13.30
N THR A 26 -10.15 -17.75 12.05
CA THR A 26 -8.92 -17.48 11.32
C THR A 26 -9.20 -16.83 9.96
N PRO A 27 -8.31 -15.95 9.48
CA PRO A 27 -8.38 -15.45 8.12
C PRO A 27 -8.14 -16.58 7.11
N TYR A 28 -8.92 -16.62 6.03
CA TYR A 28 -8.68 -17.53 4.90
C TYR A 28 -7.39 -17.21 4.14
N HIS A 29 -6.98 -15.94 4.15
CA HIS A 29 -5.80 -15.44 3.46
C HIS A 29 -4.98 -14.55 4.39
N GLU A 30 -3.67 -14.62 4.24
CA GLU A 30 -2.76 -13.67 4.86
C GLU A 30 -2.87 -12.31 4.16
N PRO A 31 -3.12 -11.21 4.88
CA PRO A 31 -3.11 -9.88 4.29
C PRO A 31 -1.71 -9.53 3.78
N MET A 32 -1.58 -9.38 2.46
CA MET A 32 -0.34 -8.95 1.84
C MET A 32 -0.43 -7.50 1.35
N ARG A 33 0.66 -6.75 1.48
CA ARG A 33 0.83 -5.44 0.86
C ARG A 33 1.92 -5.51 -0.20
N LEU A 34 1.73 -4.78 -1.29
CA LEU A 34 2.75 -4.68 -2.32
C LEU A 34 4.01 -4.02 -1.74
N MET A 35 5.16 -4.64 -1.97
CA MET A 35 6.47 -4.02 -1.78
C MET A 35 7.08 -3.72 -3.14
N ALA A 36 7.36 -2.45 -3.40
CA ALA A 36 7.99 -1.98 -4.63
C ALA A 36 9.38 -1.44 -4.30
N ILE A 37 10.39 -1.89 -5.05
CA ILE A 37 11.75 -1.36 -5.00
C ILE A 37 11.99 -0.63 -6.32
N ILE A 38 12.38 0.63 -6.26
CA ILE A 38 12.63 1.47 -7.42
C ILE A 38 14.05 2.01 -7.36
N GLU A 39 14.85 1.75 -8.40
CA GLU A 39 16.16 2.36 -8.57
C GLU A 39 16.01 3.75 -9.17
N ALA A 40 16.07 4.78 -8.33
CA ALA A 40 16.03 6.19 -8.73
C ALA A 40 16.41 7.11 -7.56
N PRO A 41 16.87 8.34 -7.84
CA PRO A 41 17.13 9.34 -6.80
C PRO A 41 15.88 9.64 -5.97
N LEU A 42 16.04 9.82 -4.66
CA LEU A 42 14.96 10.05 -3.70
C LEU A 42 14.08 11.25 -4.09
N GLU A 43 14.71 12.35 -4.51
CA GLU A 43 14.03 13.59 -4.86
C GLU A 43 13.12 13.40 -6.08
N ARG A 44 13.53 12.52 -7.02
CA ARG A 44 12.72 12.22 -8.21
C ARG A 44 11.47 11.44 -7.82
N ILE A 45 11.60 10.44 -6.96
CA ILE A 45 10.48 9.65 -6.47
C ILE A 45 9.52 10.54 -5.65
N SER A 46 10.05 11.30 -4.69
CA SER A 46 9.26 12.25 -3.88
C SER A 46 8.50 13.25 -4.74
N ALA A 47 9.14 13.82 -5.77
CA ALA A 47 8.49 14.77 -6.68
C ALA A 47 7.34 14.15 -7.47
N ILE A 48 7.46 12.88 -7.89
CA ILE A 48 6.38 12.17 -8.60
C ILE A 48 5.22 11.89 -7.66
N ILE A 49 5.48 11.43 -6.43
CA ILE A 49 4.44 11.17 -5.43
C ILE A 49 3.69 12.46 -5.10
N ALA A 50 4.41 13.56 -4.83
CA ALA A 50 3.82 14.86 -4.50
C ALA A 50 2.91 15.43 -5.61
N ARG A 51 3.11 15.05 -6.88
CA ARG A 51 2.27 15.51 -8.01
C ARG A 51 0.98 14.71 -8.19
N HIS A 52 0.83 13.56 -7.54
CA HIS A 52 -0.31 12.66 -7.77
C HIS A 52 -1.03 12.29 -6.47
N ASP A 53 -2.25 12.80 -6.29
CA ASP A 53 -3.10 12.52 -5.12
C ASP A 53 -3.28 11.03 -4.84
N LEU A 54 -3.37 10.21 -5.90
CA LEU A 54 -3.50 8.76 -5.75
C LEU A 54 -2.26 8.16 -5.08
N LEU A 55 -1.05 8.54 -5.50
CA LEU A 55 0.19 8.02 -4.93
C LEU A 55 0.36 8.50 -3.48
N GLN A 56 0.02 9.75 -3.20
CA GLN A 56 0.00 10.26 -1.83
C GLN A 56 -0.93 9.44 -0.93
N LYS A 57 -2.12 9.09 -1.42
CA LYS A 57 -3.07 8.24 -0.67
C LYS A 57 -2.57 6.81 -0.51
N LEU A 58 -1.98 6.20 -1.55
CA LEU A 58 -1.47 4.83 -1.48
C LEU A 58 -0.32 4.70 -0.47
N MET A 59 0.64 5.63 -0.51
CA MET A 59 1.80 5.61 0.38
C MET A 59 1.44 6.12 1.79
N GLY A 60 0.70 7.22 1.88
CA GLY A 60 0.32 7.84 3.16
C GLY A 60 -0.62 6.97 3.99
N ASN A 61 -1.47 6.16 3.36
CA ASN A 61 -2.29 5.16 4.04
C ASN A 61 -1.57 3.81 4.20
N GLN A 62 -0.30 3.71 3.81
CA GLN A 62 0.52 2.50 3.88
C GLN A 62 -0.09 1.30 3.14
N TRP A 63 -0.77 1.53 2.01
CA TRP A 63 -1.32 0.47 1.17
C TRP A 63 -0.24 -0.17 0.29
N VAL A 64 0.85 0.56 0.04
CA VAL A 64 2.05 0.08 -0.65
C VAL A 64 3.28 0.43 0.18
N ASN A 65 4.21 -0.51 0.30
CA ASN A 65 5.53 -0.28 0.85
C ASN A 65 6.47 0.09 -0.30
N LEU A 66 7.13 1.23 -0.20
CA LEU A 66 8.04 1.71 -1.23
C LEU A 66 9.46 1.81 -0.68
N VAL A 67 10.40 1.21 -1.39
CA VAL A 67 11.83 1.32 -1.15
C VAL A 67 12.48 1.96 -2.37
N ALA A 68 13.31 2.96 -2.15
CA ALA A 68 14.19 3.50 -3.16
C ALA A 68 15.59 2.87 -3.00
N LEU A 69 16.17 2.47 -4.12
CA LEU A 69 17.59 2.17 -4.22
C LEU A 69 18.26 3.40 -4.84
N ASP A 70 19.13 4.07 -4.09
CA ASP A 70 19.88 5.20 -4.64
C ASP A 70 20.91 4.68 -5.68
N PRO A 71 20.88 5.18 -6.92
CA PRO A 71 21.74 4.65 -7.99
C PRO A 71 23.22 5.03 -7.85
N ILE A 72 23.56 5.95 -6.92
CA ILE A 72 24.94 6.41 -6.69
C ILE A 72 25.50 5.76 -5.44
N THR A 73 24.80 5.85 -4.30
CA THR A 73 25.29 5.30 -3.03
C THR A 73 25.03 3.81 -2.89
N MET A 74 24.09 3.26 -3.68
CA MET A 74 23.61 1.88 -3.60
C MET A 74 22.96 1.54 -2.24
N GLU A 75 22.56 2.56 -1.48
CA GLU A 75 21.84 2.42 -0.21
C GLU A 75 20.33 2.28 -0.45
N PHE A 76 19.67 1.58 0.48
CA PHE A 76 18.22 1.39 0.43
C PHE A 76 17.52 2.34 1.40
N PHE A 77 16.49 3.02 0.89
CA PHE A 77 15.68 3.96 1.66
C PHE A 77 14.22 3.54 1.66
N LEU A 78 13.63 3.35 2.84
CA LEU A 78 12.21 3.13 3.00
C LEU A 78 11.46 4.46 2.99
N TYR A 79 10.42 4.56 2.16
CA TYR A 79 9.54 5.72 2.12
C TYR A 79 8.62 5.75 3.34
N HIS A 80 8.60 6.88 4.05
CA HIS A 80 7.60 7.17 5.08
C HIS A 80 6.71 8.36 4.69
N SER A 81 7.32 9.43 4.18
CA SER A 81 6.60 10.57 3.56
C SER A 81 7.50 11.27 2.54
N SER A 82 6.98 12.25 1.80
CA SER A 82 7.75 12.94 0.74
C SER A 82 9.06 13.56 1.24
N ASP A 83 9.11 13.96 2.51
CA ASP A 83 10.28 14.56 3.16
C ASP A 83 10.92 13.64 4.21
N ASP A 84 10.46 12.38 4.34
CA ASP A 84 10.95 11.41 5.33
C ASP A 84 11.25 10.08 4.65
N TRP A 85 12.52 9.92 4.28
CA TRP A 85 13.13 8.68 3.81
C TRP A 85 14.04 8.12 4.90
N ARG A 86 13.92 6.82 5.20
CA ARG A 86 14.73 6.17 6.23
C ARG A 86 15.68 5.16 5.60
N ILE A 87 16.98 5.29 5.89
CA ILE A 87 17.95 4.27 5.47
C ILE A 87 17.64 2.95 6.18
N ILE A 88 17.67 1.86 5.41
CA ILE A 88 17.38 0.50 5.93
C ILE A 88 18.50 -0.50 5.68
N LEU A 89 19.37 -0.26 4.68
CA LEU A 89 20.52 -1.09 4.35
C LEU A 89 21.62 -0.24 3.68
#